data_AF-A0A2D4PLX3-F1
#
_entry.id   AF-A0A2D4PLX3-F1
#
_cell.length_a   1.000
_cell.length_b   1.000
_cell.length_c   1.000
_cell.angle_alpha   90.00
_cell.angle_beta   90.00
_cell.angle_gamma   90.00
#
_symmetry.space_group_name_H-M   'P 1'
#
loop_
_entity.id
_entity.type
_entity.pdbx_description
1 polymer ?
#
loop_
_entity_poly.entity_id
_entity_poly.type
_entity_poly.pdbx_seq_one_letter_code
_entity_poly.pdbx_strand_id
1 'polypeptide(L)'
;KIEEYGKVAGLKINKDKTKILIKNMLARRKKKLEEVLGIQVINKIKYLGIYITSRCSTLKEDNYLKLKQQIATDLTKWGNLQLSLIGRISTIKMNVLPKILYLFQTIPIQLGKNF
;
A
#
# COMPACT_ATOMS: atom_id res chain seq x y z
N LYS A 1 4.70 18.34 21.35
CA LYS A 1 3.58 17.39 21.57
C LYS A 1 3.97 15.94 21.33
N ILE A 2 4.09 15.41 20.10
CA ILE A 2 4.37 13.97 19.90
C ILE A 2 5.71 13.51 20.52
N GLU A 3 6.75 14.34 20.43
CA GLU A 3 8.05 14.05 21.05
C GLU A 3 8.01 14.10 22.58
N GLU A 4 7.12 14.91 23.17
CA GLU A 4 6.93 14.98 24.63
C GLU A 4 6.23 13.71 25.12
N TYR A 5 5.20 13.24 24.43
CA TYR A 5 4.58 11.93 24.71
C TYR A 5 5.58 10.79 24.56
N GLY A 6 6.43 10.84 23.54
CA GLY A 6 7.53 9.89 23.36
C GLY A 6 8.45 9.86 24.57
N LYS A 7 8.86 11.02 25.10
CA LYS A 7 9.69 11.11 26.31
C LYS A 7 9.01 10.48 27.53
N VAL A 8 7.71 10.74 27.76
CA VAL A 8 6.95 10.16 28.87
C VAL A 8 6.84 8.64 28.74
N ALA A 9 6.63 8.13 27.53
CA ALA A 9 6.50 6.70 27.25
C ALA A 9 7.84 5.95 27.09
N GLY A 10 8.99 6.66 27.12
CA GLY A 10 10.30 6.08 26.83
C GLY A 10 10.52 5.68 25.35
N LEU A 11 9.75 6.26 24.43
CA LEU A 11 9.79 5.96 23.00
C LEU A 11 10.30 7.15 22.17
N LYS A 12 11.02 6.85 21.08
CA LYS A 12 11.55 7.86 20.15
C LYS A 12 11.05 7.59 18.72
N ILE A 13 10.61 8.65 18.06
CA ILE A 13 10.20 8.59 16.65
C ILE A 13 11.44 8.43 15.76
N ASN A 14 11.41 7.46 14.86
CA ASN A 14 12.40 7.31 13.81
C ASN A 14 12.04 8.23 12.63
N LYS A 15 12.76 9.36 12.50
CA LYS A 15 12.49 10.37 11.45
C LYS A 15 12.82 9.88 10.04
N ASP A 16 13.71 8.90 9.89
CA ASP A 16 14.08 8.34 8.58
C ASP A 16 12.95 7.48 8.00
N LYS A 17 12.30 6.69 8.85
CA LYS A 17 11.15 5.83 8.50
C LYS A 17 9.83 6.61 8.46
N THR A 18 9.72 7.67 9.24
CA THR A 18 8.51 8.49 9.28
C THR A 18 8.45 9.36 8.04
N LYS A 19 7.29 9.39 7.39
CA LYS A 19 7.04 10.20 6.19
C LYS A 19 5.66 10.85 6.30
N ILE A 20 5.51 12.02 5.71
CA ILE A 20 4.23 12.74 5.71
C ILE A 20 3.61 12.64 4.33
N LEU A 21 2.38 12.13 4.27
CA LEU A 21 1.55 12.17 3.08
C LEU A 21 0.54 13.31 3.21
N ILE A 22 0.51 14.22 2.22
CA ILE A 22 -0.36 15.40 2.26
C ILE A 22 -1.35 15.37 1.11
N LYS A 23 -2.62 15.68 1.38
CA LYS A 23 -3.69 15.86 0.39
C LYS A 23 -4.06 17.34 0.29
N ASN A 24 -4.22 17.86 -0.94
CA ASN A 24 -4.74 19.20 -1.22
C ASN A 24 -4.04 20.36 -0.45
N MET A 25 -2.70 20.42 -0.51
CA MET A 25 -1.94 21.50 0.12
C MET A 25 -1.03 22.22 -0.88
N LEU A 26 -0.93 23.54 -0.73
CA LEU A 26 -0.03 24.41 -1.51
C LEU A 26 1.44 24.05 -1.28
N ALA A 27 2.26 24.12 -2.33
CA ALA A 27 3.68 23.77 -2.29
C ALA A 27 4.48 24.56 -1.24
N ARG A 28 4.19 25.86 -1.04
CA ARG A 28 4.82 26.69 -0.01
C ARG A 28 4.60 26.14 1.41
N ARG A 29 3.38 25.66 1.70
CA ARG A 29 3.05 25.08 3.00
C ARG A 29 3.70 23.70 3.18
N LYS A 30 3.86 22.92 2.11
CA LYS A 30 4.58 21.64 2.17
C LYS A 30 6.04 21.82 2.57
N LYS A 31 6.76 22.77 1.93
CA LYS A 31 8.16 23.07 2.26
C LYS A 31 8.32 23.54 3.70
N LYS A 32 7.48 24.49 4.13
CA LYS A 32 7.49 24.96 5.53
C LYS A 32 7.25 23.82 6.52
N LEU A 33 6.37 22.86 6.21
CA LEU A 33 6.11 21.72 7.07
C LEU A 33 7.31 20.77 7.18
N GLU A 34 7.97 20.50 6.05
CA GLU A 34 9.17 19.67 5.97
C GLU A 34 10.32 20.29 6.78
N GLU A 35 10.53 21.61 6.66
CA GLU A 35 11.53 22.36 7.44
C GLU A 35 11.25 22.34 8.95
N VAL A 36 9.99 22.55 9.36
CA VAL A 36 9.62 22.61 10.78
C VAL A 36 9.73 21.26 11.46
N LEU A 37 9.33 20.18 10.78
CA LEU A 37 9.29 18.84 11.38
C LEU A 37 10.58 18.05 11.16
N GLY A 38 11.39 18.41 10.15
CA GLY A 38 12.53 17.61 9.71
C GLY A 38 12.12 16.23 9.20
N ILE A 39 10.88 16.09 8.69
CA ILE A 39 10.31 14.85 8.20
C ILE A 39 9.94 15.04 6.73
N GLN A 40 10.37 14.10 5.90
CA GLN A 40 10.16 14.17 4.47
C GLN A 40 8.68 14.10 4.09
N VAL A 41 8.26 15.02 3.23
CA VAL A 41 6.92 15.03 2.63
C VAL A 41 6.97 14.25 1.31
N ILE A 42 6.15 13.21 1.18
CA ILE A 42 6.10 12.36 -0.01
C ILE A 42 4.69 12.26 -0.58
N ASN A 43 4.58 11.87 -1.85
CA ASN A 43 3.29 11.75 -2.54
C ASN A 43 2.69 10.34 -2.49
N LYS A 44 3.47 9.36 -1.99
CA LYS A 44 3.12 7.94 -1.94
C LYS A 44 3.81 7.29 -0.75
N ILE A 45 3.04 6.64 0.12
CA ILE A 45 3.53 5.91 1.30
C ILE A 45 3.03 4.47 1.27
N LYS A 46 3.79 3.53 1.83
CA LYS A 46 3.35 2.15 2.02
C LYS A 46 2.87 1.96 3.46
N TYR A 47 1.63 1.51 3.63
CA TYR A 47 1.02 1.23 4.93
C TYR A 47 0.38 -0.16 4.90
N LEU A 48 0.81 -1.05 5.82
CA LEU A 48 0.33 -2.44 5.91
C LEU A 48 0.28 -3.17 4.55
N GLY A 49 1.35 -3.01 3.75
CA GLY A 49 1.44 -3.65 2.43
C GLY A 49 0.82 -2.85 1.28
N ILE A 50 -0.05 -1.88 1.56
CA ILE A 50 -0.80 -1.10 0.57
C ILE A 50 -0.09 0.23 0.29
N TYR A 51 -0.01 0.61 -0.97
CA TYR A 51 0.42 1.95 -1.37
C TYR A 51 -0.76 2.93 -1.27
N ILE A 52 -0.60 3.94 -0.42
CA ILE A 52 -1.52 5.06 -0.28
C ILE A 52 -0.88 6.27 -0.96
N THR A 53 -1.63 6.90 -1.85
CA THR A 53 -1.18 8.05 -2.64
C THR A 53 -1.99 9.29 -2.34
N SER A 54 -1.37 10.46 -2.52
CA SER A 54 -2.04 11.76 -2.38
C SER A 54 -3.18 11.92 -3.40
N ARG A 55 -2.99 11.36 -4.61
CA ARG A 55 -3.99 11.30 -5.68
C ARG A 55 -4.63 9.92 -5.72
N CYS A 56 -5.94 9.85 -5.52
CA CYS A 56 -6.68 8.59 -5.51
C CYS A 56 -6.71 7.88 -6.87
N SER A 57 -6.50 8.60 -7.98
CA SER A 57 -6.50 8.04 -9.34
C SER A 57 -5.48 6.93 -9.55
N THR A 58 -4.33 7.00 -8.87
CA THR A 58 -3.25 6.01 -9.02
C THR A 58 -3.35 4.83 -8.05
N LEU A 59 -4.34 4.80 -7.13
CA LEU A 59 -4.48 3.73 -6.14
C LEU A 59 -4.70 2.35 -6.78
N LYS A 60 -5.47 2.30 -7.86
CA LYS A 60 -5.74 1.07 -8.63
C LYS A 60 -4.45 0.52 -9.25
N GLU A 61 -3.71 1.37 -9.93
CA GLU A 61 -2.47 0.98 -10.62
C GLU A 61 -1.40 0.54 -9.62
N ASP A 62 -1.27 1.30 -8.53
CA ASP A 62 -0.23 1.07 -7.53
C ASP A 62 -0.42 -0.18 -6.68
N ASN A 63 -1.64 -0.70 -6.61
CA ASN A 63 -1.98 -1.88 -5.80
C ASN A 63 -2.52 -3.04 -6.64
N TYR A 64 -3.63 -2.84 -7.35
CA TYR A 64 -4.32 -3.94 -8.05
C TYR A 64 -3.57 -4.43 -9.27
N LEU A 65 -3.04 -3.52 -10.11
CA LEU A 65 -2.27 -3.96 -11.29
C LEU A 65 -0.98 -4.67 -10.87
N LYS A 66 -0.32 -4.19 -9.82
CA LYS A 66 0.86 -4.87 -9.27
C LYS A 66 0.52 -6.25 -8.71
N LEU A 67 -0.58 -6.38 -7.96
CA LEU A 67 -1.03 -7.67 -7.46
C LEU A 67 -1.35 -8.63 -8.62
N LYS A 68 -2.02 -8.15 -9.67
CA LYS A 68 -2.31 -8.95 -10.88
C LYS A 68 -1.03 -9.47 -11.53
N GLN A 69 -0.01 -8.62 -11.68
CA GLN A 69 1.29 -9.03 -12.23
C GLN A 69 1.97 -10.08 -11.34
N GLN A 70 1.97 -9.89 -10.02
CA GLN A 70 2.51 -10.86 -9.07
C GLN A 70 1.78 -12.21 -9.15
N ILE A 71 0.45 -12.19 -9.19
CA ILE A 71 -0.36 -13.41 -9.36
C ILE A 71 0.01 -14.12 -10.67
N ALA A 72 0.15 -13.40 -11.78
CA ALA A 72 0.55 -14.00 -13.05
C ALA A 72 1.93 -14.68 -12.94
N THR A 73 2.91 -14.02 -12.30
CA THR A 73 4.22 -14.63 -12.04
C THR A 73 4.15 -15.85 -11.13
N ASP A 74 3.36 -15.79 -10.05
CA ASP A 74 3.16 -16.90 -9.11
C ASP A 74 2.50 -18.10 -9.83
N LEU A 75 1.51 -17.86 -10.68
CA LEU A 75 0.85 -18.90 -11.48
C LEU A 75 1.81 -19.56 -12.47
N THR A 76 2.67 -18.80 -13.16
CA THR A 76 3.70 -19.36 -14.04
C THR A 76 4.66 -20.27 -13.27
N LYS A 77 5.08 -19.85 -12.07
CA LYS A 77 5.94 -20.68 -11.20
C LYS A 77 5.23 -21.95 -10.72
N TRP A 78 3.97 -21.85 -10.33
CA TRP A 78 3.19 -23.00 -9.86
C TRP A 78 2.78 -23.95 -10.99
N GLY A 79 2.75 -23.49 -12.23
CA GLY A 79 2.56 -24.34 -13.42
C GLY A 79 3.59 -25.46 -13.51
N ASN A 80 4.81 -25.23 -13.00
CA ASN A 80 5.89 -26.21 -12.97
C ASN A 80 5.76 -27.23 -11.83
N LEU A 81 4.81 -27.06 -10.90
CA LEU A 81 4.60 -27.99 -9.80
C LEU A 81 3.80 -29.22 -10.27
N GLN A 82 4.24 -30.39 -9.85
CA GLN A 82 3.55 -31.67 -10.08
C GLN A 82 2.37 -31.82 -9.10
N LEU A 83 1.36 -30.96 -9.26
CA LEU A 83 0.12 -31.01 -8.49
C LEU A 83 -1.02 -31.58 -9.34
N SER A 84 -1.88 -32.38 -8.70
CA SER A 84 -3.17 -32.77 -9.28
C SER A 84 -4.03 -31.54 -9.56
N LEU A 85 -5.06 -31.68 -10.39
CA LEU A 85 -5.97 -30.57 -10.70
C LEU A 85 -6.61 -29.98 -9.44
N ILE A 86 -7.04 -30.83 -8.50
CA ILE A 86 -7.61 -30.41 -7.21
C ILE A 86 -6.56 -29.67 -6.36
N GLY A 87 -5.31 -30.17 -6.36
CA GLY A 87 -4.20 -29.50 -5.70
C GLY A 87 -3.96 -28.10 -6.25
N ARG A 88 -3.97 -27.94 -7.59
CA ARG A 88 -3.83 -26.63 -8.25
C ARG A 88 -4.95 -25.66 -7.86
N ILE A 89 -6.21 -26.11 -7.89
CA ILE A 89 -7.36 -25.29 -7.49
C ILE A 89 -7.21 -24.83 -6.03
N SER A 90 -6.84 -25.74 -5.14
CA SER A 90 -6.69 -25.47 -3.71
C SER A 90 -5.56 -24.47 -3.46
N THR A 91 -4.41 -24.67 -4.11
CA THR A 91 -3.26 -23.74 -4.02
C THR A 91 -3.64 -22.33 -4.47
N ILE A 92 -4.35 -22.19 -5.60
CA ILE A 92 -4.82 -20.89 -6.09
C ILE A 92 -5.79 -20.26 -5.09
N LYS A 93 -6.80 -21.02 -4.62
CA LYS A 93 -7.77 -20.52 -3.64
C LYS A 93 -7.09 -20.04 -2.35
N MET A 94 -6.15 -20.80 -1.80
CA MET A 94 -5.50 -20.46 -0.53
C MET A 94 -4.53 -19.26 -0.66
N ASN A 95 -3.87 -19.08 -1.80
CA ASN A 95 -2.84 -18.06 -1.93
C ASN A 95 -3.29 -16.77 -2.64
N VAL A 96 -4.20 -16.88 -3.61
CA VAL A 96 -4.62 -15.74 -4.46
C VAL A 96 -5.85 -15.05 -3.87
N LEU A 97 -6.85 -15.82 -3.46
CA LEU A 97 -8.11 -15.28 -2.93
C LEU A 97 -7.88 -14.31 -1.75
N PRO A 98 -7.11 -14.64 -0.69
CA PRO A 98 -6.95 -13.72 0.43
C PRO A 98 -6.24 -12.42 0.04
N LYS A 99 -5.28 -12.46 -0.90
CA LYS A 99 -4.60 -11.24 -1.38
C LYS A 99 -5.57 -10.30 -2.09
N ILE A 100 -6.47 -10.83 -2.90
CA ILE A 100 -7.48 -10.06 -3.62
C ILE A 100 -8.51 -9.49 -2.63
N LEU A 101 -9.04 -10.32 -1.73
CA LEU A 101 -10.02 -9.91 -0.72
C LEU A 101 -9.48 -8.81 0.18
N TYR A 102 -8.22 -8.90 0.60
CA TYR A 102 -7.57 -7.87 1.40
C TYR A 102 -7.59 -6.51 0.69
N LEU A 103 -7.25 -6.44 -0.60
CA LEU A 103 -7.34 -5.19 -1.35
C LEU A 103 -8.77 -4.67 -1.47
N PHE A 104 -9.75 -5.54 -1.77
CA PHE A 104 -11.16 -5.14 -1.87
C PHE A 104 -11.73 -4.57 -0.57
N GLN A 105 -11.32 -5.10 0.58
CA GLN A 105 -11.78 -4.62 1.89
C GLN A 105 -11.09 -3.32 2.33
N THR A 106 -9.86 -3.07 1.86
CA THR A 106 -9.02 -1.98 2.36
C THR A 106 -8.98 -0.76 1.45
N ILE A 107 -9.18 -0.92 0.14
CA ILE A 107 -9.07 0.16 -0.84
C ILE A 107 -10.44 0.41 -1.48
N PRO A 108 -11.03 1.61 -1.29
CA PRO A 108 -12.22 1.98 -2.04
C PRO A 108 -11.83 2.26 -3.50
N ILE A 109 -12.27 1.40 -4.41
CA ILE A 109 -12.14 1.62 -5.86
C ILE A 109 -13.49 1.95 -6.46
N GLN A 110 -13.51 3.00 -7.29
CA GLN A 110 -14.60 3.25 -8.21
C GLN A 110 -14.46 2.32 -9.40
N LEU A 111 -15.43 1.42 -9.57
CA LEU A 111 -15.58 0.67 -10.80
C LEU A 111 -16.07 1.66 -11.88
N GLY A 112 -15.38 1.70 -13.01
CA GLY A 112 -15.84 2.52 -14.15
C GLY A 112 -17.24 2.08 -14.54
N LYS A 113 -18.13 3.03 -14.80
CA LYS A 113 -19.43 2.74 -15.42
C LYS A 113 -19.17 2.39 -16.88
N ASN A 114 -19.04 1.10 -17.16
CA ASN A 114 -19.16 0.57 -18.51
C ASN A 114 -20.56 -0.03 -18.61
N PHE A 115 -21.54 0.84 -18.82
CA PHE A 115 -22.90 0.47 -19.23
C PHE A 115 -23.08 0.94 -20.67
#